data_AF-D8K8I9-F1
#
_entry.id   AF-D8K8I9-F1
#
_cell.length_a   1.000
_cell.length_b   1.000
_cell.length_c   1.000
_cell.angle_alpha   90.00
_cell.angle_beta   90.00
_cell.angle_gamma   90.00
#
_symmetry.space_group_name_H-M   'P 1'
#
loop_
_entity.id
_entity.type
_entity.pdbx_description
1 polymer ?
#
loop_
_entity_poly.entity_id
_entity_poly.type
_entity_poly.pdbx_seq_one_letter_code
_entity_poly.pdbx_strand_id
1 'polypeptide(L)'
;MIFSRELYRGLVFWVLWLVAIEFAPRAEYLQAGMAVNQSAHFLEPSKTKIFRNPTSLLYDYQIINSYPHDPEAFTQGLIFDGGFLYESTGKWGRSTLRKVELETGSILQEHSLPARYFGEGLALWQDKLIQLTWQGRLGFVYDKRTFNVLCKFFYSTEGWGLTHDDRHLIMSNGSSTLSFLNAETFQRVKQIQVHDKDEFIANLNELEYVKGDIYANVWLTHYIVRISPETGQVKGWINLEGLLGEEGATSSAGVLNGIAYDDKQERLFVTGKYWPRLFEIKLIER
;
A
#
# COMPACT_ATOMS: atom_id res chain seq x y z
N MET A 1 35.30 -65.91 -34.91
CA MET A 1 36.43 -65.41 -34.09
C MET A 1 36.64 -63.95 -34.48
N ILE A 2 36.25 -62.94 -33.71
CA ILE A 2 36.60 -62.51 -32.33
C ILE A 2 37.46 -61.23 -32.43
N PHE A 3 36.90 -60.14 -31.88
CA PHE A 3 37.52 -58.93 -31.29
C PHE A 3 38.16 -57.88 -32.23
N SER A 4 38.17 -56.57 -31.94
CA SER A 4 37.95 -55.80 -30.70
C SER A 4 37.61 -54.32 -30.97
N ARG A 5 36.83 -53.72 -30.04
CA ARG A 5 36.97 -52.40 -29.34
C ARG A 5 37.90 -51.34 -29.98
N GLU A 6 37.58 -50.05 -30.08
CA GLU A 6 36.97 -49.12 -29.11
C GLU A 6 36.18 -48.00 -29.82
N LEU A 7 35.00 -47.66 -29.29
CA LEU A 7 34.15 -46.56 -29.77
C LEU A 7 34.14 -45.40 -28.75
N TYR A 8 34.34 -44.20 -29.30
CA TYR A 8 33.74 -42.92 -28.92
C TYR A 8 34.05 -42.30 -27.55
N ARG A 9 35.05 -41.41 -27.57
CA ARG A 9 35.08 -40.20 -26.75
C ARG A 9 34.15 -39.15 -27.36
N GLY A 10 33.11 -38.75 -26.63
CA GLY A 10 32.33 -37.55 -26.97
C GLY A 10 30.84 -37.68 -26.66
N LEU A 11 30.47 -37.58 -25.39
CA LEU A 11 29.25 -36.91 -24.88
C LEU A 11 29.17 -37.23 -23.38
N VAL A 12 29.54 -36.28 -22.52
CA VAL A 12 29.21 -36.31 -21.09
C VAL A 12 28.56 -34.98 -20.78
N PHE A 13 27.32 -35.06 -20.29
CA PHE A 13 26.56 -34.13 -19.47
C PHE A 13 25.12 -34.04 -19.98
N TRP A 14 24.33 -35.07 -19.71
CA TRP A 14 22.89 -34.99 -19.41
C TRP A 14 22.45 -36.35 -18.83
N VAL A 15 21.45 -36.31 -17.94
CA VAL A 15 20.71 -37.42 -17.31
C VAL A 15 21.27 -37.97 -15.99
N LEU A 16 21.05 -37.21 -14.92
CA LEU A 16 20.72 -37.76 -13.60
C LEU A 16 19.71 -36.81 -12.93
N TRP A 17 18.42 -36.99 -13.19
CA TRP A 17 17.36 -36.54 -12.28
C TRP A 17 16.07 -37.25 -12.68
N LEU A 18 15.93 -38.50 -12.25
CA LEU A 18 14.67 -39.25 -12.03
C LEU A 18 15.03 -40.73 -11.84
N VAL A 19 15.02 -41.17 -10.58
CA VAL A 19 14.57 -42.47 -10.03
C VAL A 19 15.28 -42.65 -8.68
N ALA A 20 14.63 -42.16 -7.64
CA ALA A 20 14.82 -42.60 -6.26
C ALA A 20 13.53 -42.31 -5.49
N ILE A 21 12.45 -43.00 -5.89
CA ILE A 21 11.27 -43.21 -5.06
C ILE A 21 11.33 -44.69 -4.70
N GLU A 22 11.69 -45.01 -3.46
CA GLU A 22 11.01 -45.99 -2.60
C GLU A 22 11.81 -46.21 -1.31
N PHE A 23 11.07 -46.25 -0.21
CA PHE A 23 11.43 -46.58 1.19
C PHE A 23 11.84 -45.44 2.16
N ALA A 24 10.89 -45.19 3.08
CA ALA A 24 10.99 -44.63 4.45
C ALA A 24 10.70 -43.11 4.66
N PRO A 25 10.18 -42.70 5.84
CA PRO A 25 8.76 -42.68 6.20
C PRO A 25 8.16 -41.27 6.35
N ARG A 26 6.82 -41.19 6.37
CA ARG A 26 6.03 -40.00 6.69
C ARG A 26 6.11 -39.64 8.18
N ALA A 27 6.04 -38.33 8.43
CA ALA A 27 5.74 -37.60 9.67
C ALA A 27 6.94 -36.86 10.31
N GLU A 28 6.61 -35.67 10.85
CA GLU A 28 7.46 -34.69 11.56
C GLU A 28 8.20 -33.64 10.71
N TYR A 29 7.44 -32.68 10.19
CA TYR A 29 7.91 -31.29 10.09
C TYR A 29 6.97 -30.39 10.90
N LEU A 30 7.08 -30.49 12.23
CA LEU A 30 6.57 -29.50 13.18
C LEU A 30 7.78 -29.09 14.05
N GLN A 31 7.90 -27.79 14.30
CA GLN A 31 8.90 -27.15 15.16
C GLN A 31 10.35 -27.11 14.65
N ALA A 32 10.59 -26.23 13.68
CA ALA A 32 11.80 -25.39 13.71
C ALA A 32 11.34 -23.93 13.68
N GLY A 33 11.00 -23.43 14.88
CA GLY A 33 10.86 -22.00 15.10
C GLY A 33 12.21 -21.34 14.85
N MET A 34 12.39 -20.81 13.64
CA MET A 34 13.35 -19.74 13.44
C MET A 34 12.73 -18.48 14.05
N ALA A 35 13.00 -18.30 15.35
CA ALA A 35 13.08 -16.99 15.94
C ALA A 35 14.11 -16.19 15.13
N VAL A 36 13.65 -15.54 14.06
CA VAL A 36 14.38 -14.43 13.48
C VAL A 36 14.32 -13.35 14.54
N ASN A 37 15.42 -13.22 15.27
CA ASN A 37 15.73 -12.12 16.16
C ASN A 37 15.30 -10.82 15.46
N GLN A 38 14.14 -10.26 15.83
CA GLN A 38 13.76 -8.89 15.52
C GLN A 38 14.52 -7.96 16.45
N SER A 39 15.83 -8.01 16.35
CA SER A 39 16.74 -6.97 16.81
C SER A 39 17.40 -6.39 15.57
N ALA A 40 16.55 -5.90 14.66
CA ALA A 40 16.95 -4.70 13.94
C ALA A 40 17.14 -3.65 15.04
N HIS A 41 18.39 -3.31 15.32
CA HIS A 41 18.71 -2.00 15.84
C HIS A 41 18.11 -0.99 14.86
N PHE A 42 16.83 -0.69 15.03
CA PHE A 42 16.26 0.56 14.57
C PHE A 42 17.07 1.60 15.32
N LEU A 43 18.06 2.17 14.63
CA LEU A 43 18.49 3.52 14.94
C LEU A 43 17.18 4.28 15.10
N GLU A 44 16.91 4.79 16.31
CA GLU A 44 15.80 5.70 16.51
C GLU A 44 15.85 6.66 15.32
N PRO A 45 14.78 6.78 14.51
CA PRO A 45 14.77 7.81 13.50
C PRO A 45 14.99 9.09 14.28
N SER A 46 16.16 9.69 14.09
CA SER A 46 16.49 11.06 14.50
C SER A 46 15.20 11.83 14.32
N LYS A 47 14.58 12.27 15.44
CA LYS A 47 13.34 13.03 15.47
C LYS A 47 13.42 14.01 14.32
N THR A 48 12.65 13.71 13.29
CA THR A 48 13.04 14.08 11.95
C THR A 48 13.09 15.60 11.89
N LYS A 49 14.10 16.14 11.20
CA LYS A 49 14.23 17.56 10.85
C LYS A 49 13.00 18.15 10.11
N ILE A 50 11.89 17.41 10.00
CA ILE A 50 10.69 17.67 9.18
C ILE A 50 9.89 18.87 9.71
N PHE A 51 9.90 19.15 11.01
CA PHE A 51 9.07 20.23 11.58
C PHE A 51 9.90 21.29 12.28
N ARG A 52 10.67 22.08 11.53
CA ARG A 52 11.35 23.24 12.12
C ARG A 52 10.81 24.61 11.73
N ASN A 53 9.91 24.74 10.75
CA ASN A 53 9.07 25.93 10.49
C ASN A 53 8.36 25.76 9.13
N PRO A 54 7.16 25.14 9.06
CA PRO A 54 6.41 25.09 7.82
C PRO A 54 6.04 26.53 7.41
N THR A 55 6.39 26.92 6.19
CA THR A 55 5.80 28.11 5.52
C THR A 55 4.47 27.78 4.89
N SER A 56 4.27 26.50 4.60
CA SER A 56 3.04 25.95 4.07
C SER A 56 1.98 25.93 5.16
N LEU A 57 0.72 26.10 4.76
CA LEU A 57 -0.41 26.17 5.69
C LEU A 57 -0.47 24.92 6.57
N LEU A 58 -0.77 25.10 7.84
CA LEU A 58 -0.97 24.01 8.79
C LEU A 58 -2.45 23.87 9.08
N TYR A 59 -2.97 22.67 8.92
CA TYR A 59 -4.35 22.32 9.20
C TYR A 59 -4.40 21.39 10.41
N ASP A 60 -5.28 21.71 11.35
CA ASP A 60 -5.82 20.73 12.29
C ASP A 60 -7.05 20.04 11.67
N TYR A 61 -7.71 19.21 12.46
CA TYR A 61 -8.92 18.50 12.07
C TYR A 61 -10.04 18.71 13.08
N GLN A 62 -11.26 18.59 12.59
CA GLN A 62 -12.47 18.37 13.38
C GLN A 62 -13.04 17.01 12.97
N ILE A 63 -13.29 16.12 13.93
CA ILE A 63 -14.01 14.86 13.68
C ILE A 63 -15.49 15.19 13.44
N ILE A 64 -16.02 14.78 12.29
CA ILE A 64 -17.43 14.92 11.94
C ILE A 64 -18.19 13.65 12.32
N ASN A 65 -17.64 12.48 11.95
CA ASN A 65 -18.17 11.17 12.31
C ASN A 65 -17.03 10.18 12.59
N SER A 66 -17.34 9.11 13.32
CA SER A 66 -16.47 7.94 13.45
C SER A 66 -17.24 6.67 13.14
N TYR A 67 -16.59 5.77 12.41
CA TYR A 67 -17.15 4.52 11.92
C TYR A 67 -16.31 3.35 12.42
N PRO A 68 -16.90 2.16 12.64
CA PRO A 68 -16.12 0.95 12.94
C PRO A 68 -15.16 0.61 11.78
N HIS A 69 -13.97 0.16 12.13
CA HIS A 69 -12.98 -0.35 11.18
C HIS A 69 -12.39 -1.66 11.71
N ASP A 70 -12.05 -2.58 10.82
CA ASP A 70 -11.52 -3.89 11.20
C ASP A 70 -10.14 -3.75 11.88
N PRO A 71 -9.99 -4.07 13.17
CA PRO A 71 -8.72 -3.93 13.89
C PRO A 71 -7.68 -4.96 13.43
N GLU A 72 -8.02 -5.95 12.60
CA GLU A 72 -7.08 -6.88 11.98
C GLU A 72 -6.61 -6.42 10.59
N ALA A 73 -7.16 -5.32 10.06
CA ALA A 73 -6.82 -4.79 8.75
C ALA A 73 -5.50 -3.99 8.78
N PHE A 74 -4.48 -4.46 8.08
CA PHE A 74 -3.27 -3.68 7.83
C PHE A 74 -3.46 -2.79 6.60
N THR A 75 -4.24 -1.71 6.74
CA THR A 75 -4.65 -0.81 5.64
C THR A 75 -3.45 -0.28 4.84
N GLN A 76 -3.49 -0.46 3.52
CA GLN A 76 -2.46 0.02 2.59
C GLN A 76 -2.99 0.82 1.41
N GLY A 77 -4.29 0.79 1.15
CA GLY A 77 -4.96 1.65 0.18
C GLY A 77 -6.44 1.72 0.51
N LEU A 78 -7.04 2.90 0.41
CA LEU A 78 -8.43 3.13 0.78
C LEU A 78 -9.11 4.00 -0.27
N ILE A 79 -10.34 3.65 -0.64
CA ILE A 79 -11.15 4.42 -1.61
C ILE A 79 -12.56 4.50 -1.07
N PHE A 80 -13.22 5.64 -1.26
CA PHE A 80 -14.66 5.76 -1.11
C PHE A 80 -15.34 5.83 -2.48
N ASP A 81 -16.31 4.95 -2.73
CA ASP A 81 -17.11 5.01 -3.95
C ASP A 81 -18.53 4.46 -3.72
N GLY A 82 -19.52 5.25 -4.14
CA GLY A 82 -20.91 4.78 -4.20
C GLY A 82 -21.51 4.36 -2.86
N GLY A 83 -21.05 4.94 -1.74
CA GLY A 83 -21.49 4.57 -0.39
C GLY A 83 -20.67 3.46 0.26
N PHE A 84 -19.68 2.92 -0.43
CA PHE A 84 -18.84 1.83 0.07
C PHE A 84 -17.39 2.28 0.17
N LEU A 85 -16.66 1.61 1.05
CA LEU A 85 -15.21 1.64 1.05
C LEU A 85 -14.68 0.47 0.23
N TYR A 86 -13.61 0.72 -0.51
CA TYR A 86 -12.77 -0.32 -1.09
C TYR A 86 -11.40 -0.23 -0.45
N GLU A 87 -10.92 -1.35 0.11
CA GLU A 87 -9.72 -1.36 0.92
C GLU A 87 -8.74 -2.43 0.44
N SER A 88 -7.48 -2.06 0.34
CA SER A 88 -6.37 -2.98 0.21
C SER A 88 -5.70 -3.18 1.56
N THR A 89 -5.52 -4.43 1.97
CA THR A 89 -4.77 -4.78 3.18
C THR A 89 -3.47 -5.48 2.85
N GLY A 90 -2.44 -5.18 3.61
CA GLY A 90 -1.12 -5.81 3.53
C GLY A 90 -0.97 -6.99 4.49
N LYS A 91 0.20 -7.65 4.44
CA LYS A 91 0.71 -8.83 5.19
C LYS A 91 0.86 -10.06 4.30
N TRP A 92 2.05 -10.67 4.32
CA TRP A 92 2.35 -11.91 3.60
C TRP A 92 1.36 -13.01 4.00
N GLY A 93 0.78 -13.68 3.01
CA GLY A 93 -0.22 -14.73 3.24
C GLY A 93 -1.60 -14.23 3.69
N ARG A 94 -1.80 -12.92 3.91
CA ARG A 94 -3.04 -12.34 4.46
C ARG A 94 -3.48 -11.05 3.76
N SER A 95 -2.82 -10.65 2.68
CA SER A 95 -3.19 -9.45 1.94
C SER A 95 -4.51 -9.67 1.20
N THR A 96 -5.38 -8.67 1.21
CA THR A 96 -6.71 -8.76 0.60
C THR A 96 -7.09 -7.49 -0.15
N LEU A 97 -8.06 -7.63 -1.05
CA LEU A 97 -8.88 -6.55 -1.57
C LEU A 97 -10.30 -6.73 -1.01
N ARG A 98 -10.87 -5.67 -0.44
CA ARG A 98 -12.16 -5.71 0.26
C ARG A 98 -13.11 -4.65 -0.27
N LYS A 99 -14.41 -4.97 -0.25
CA LYS A 99 -15.50 -4.01 -0.29
C LYS A 99 -16.15 -3.99 1.08
N VAL A 100 -16.28 -2.81 1.68
CA VAL A 100 -16.69 -2.63 3.08
C VAL A 100 -17.86 -1.65 3.14
N GLU A 101 -18.86 -1.98 3.97
CA GLU A 101 -19.95 -1.06 4.31
C GLU A 101 -19.44 0.01 5.27
N LEU A 102 -19.62 1.29 4.94
CA LEU A 102 -19.07 2.40 5.72
C LEU A 102 -19.59 2.41 7.16
N GLU A 103 -20.90 2.26 7.33
CA GLU A 103 -21.60 2.48 8.60
C GLU A 103 -21.27 1.42 9.65
N THR A 104 -21.01 0.19 9.21
CA THR A 104 -20.80 -0.95 10.12
C THR A 104 -19.37 -1.48 10.11
N GLY A 105 -18.57 -1.16 9.10
CA GLY A 105 -17.26 -1.77 8.87
C GLY A 105 -17.35 -3.22 8.37
N SER A 106 -18.54 -3.70 8.01
CA SER A 106 -18.74 -5.09 7.57
C SER A 106 -18.13 -5.32 6.19
N ILE A 107 -17.34 -6.39 6.06
CA ILE A 107 -16.78 -6.82 4.78
C ILE A 107 -17.88 -7.49 3.96
N LEU A 108 -18.27 -6.86 2.85
CA LEU A 108 -19.32 -7.33 1.94
C LEU A 108 -18.79 -8.26 0.86
N GLN A 109 -17.52 -8.07 0.46
CA GLN A 109 -16.83 -8.87 -0.53
C GLN A 109 -15.33 -8.82 -0.26
N GLU A 110 -14.64 -9.94 -0.44
CA GLU A 110 -13.20 -10.05 -0.23
C GLU A 110 -12.55 -10.90 -1.33
N HIS A 111 -11.34 -10.51 -1.73
CA HIS A 111 -10.45 -11.29 -2.56
C HIS A 111 -9.08 -11.40 -1.88
N SER A 112 -8.65 -12.62 -1.55
CA SER A 112 -7.33 -12.86 -0.99
C SER A 112 -6.26 -12.90 -2.08
N LEU A 113 -5.17 -12.15 -1.89
CA LEU A 113 -4.04 -12.18 -2.80
C LEU A 113 -3.25 -13.49 -2.62
N PRO A 114 -2.56 -13.98 -3.67
CA PRO A 114 -1.65 -15.11 -3.52
C PRO A 114 -0.61 -14.83 -2.43
N ALA A 115 -0.35 -15.80 -1.55
CA ALA A 115 0.42 -15.61 -0.31
C ALA A 115 1.81 -14.99 -0.46
N ARG A 116 2.42 -15.13 -1.64
CA ARG A 116 3.73 -14.55 -2.01
C ARG A 116 3.70 -13.05 -2.29
N TYR A 117 2.55 -12.39 -2.21
CA TYR A 117 2.39 -10.96 -2.45
C TYR A 117 1.94 -10.26 -1.17
N PHE A 118 2.47 -9.06 -0.97
CA PHE A 118 2.06 -8.12 0.05
C PHE A 118 1.31 -6.99 -0.65
N GLY A 119 0.01 -6.85 -0.39
CA GLY A 119 -0.86 -5.84 -0.98
C GLY A 119 -0.53 -4.44 -0.49
N GLU A 120 -0.57 -3.46 -1.39
CA GLU A 120 -0.26 -2.06 -1.13
C GLU A 120 -1.37 -1.14 -1.66
N GLY A 121 -1.06 0.05 -2.16
CA GLY A 121 -2.00 1.08 -2.60
C GLY A 121 -3.02 0.60 -3.61
N LEU A 122 -4.18 1.24 -3.58
CA LEU A 122 -5.36 0.88 -4.36
C LEU A 122 -5.93 2.14 -5.00
N ALA A 123 -6.21 2.10 -6.30
CA ALA A 123 -6.94 3.16 -7.00
C ALA A 123 -8.14 2.58 -7.76
N LEU A 124 -9.21 3.38 -7.87
CA LEU A 124 -10.37 3.07 -8.68
C LEU A 124 -10.26 3.82 -10.01
N TRP A 125 -10.01 3.12 -11.10
CA TRP A 125 -10.00 3.71 -12.43
C TRP A 125 -11.21 3.22 -13.22
N GLN A 126 -12.21 4.09 -13.39
CA GLN A 126 -13.50 3.74 -13.98
C GLN A 126 -14.16 2.58 -13.20
N ASP A 127 -14.41 1.43 -13.85
CA ASP A 127 -14.96 0.22 -13.23
C ASP A 127 -13.88 -0.80 -12.84
N LYS A 128 -12.61 -0.38 -12.72
CA LYS A 128 -11.49 -1.25 -12.37
C LYS A 128 -10.82 -0.82 -11.07
N LEU A 129 -10.54 -1.78 -10.21
CA LEU A 129 -9.68 -1.57 -9.05
C LEU A 129 -8.26 -1.97 -9.42
N ILE A 130 -7.29 -1.12 -9.10
CA ILE A 130 -5.89 -1.31 -9.45
C ILE A 130 -5.10 -1.33 -8.14
N GLN A 131 -4.46 -2.46 -7.84
CA GLN A 131 -3.77 -2.68 -6.58
C GLN A 131 -2.29 -2.94 -6.81
N LEU A 132 -1.45 -2.25 -6.07
CA LEU A 132 -0.01 -2.46 -6.06
C LEU A 132 0.37 -3.61 -5.12
N THR A 133 1.60 -4.10 -5.29
CA THR A 133 2.29 -4.90 -4.28
C THR A 133 3.58 -4.23 -3.85
N TRP A 134 4.05 -4.52 -2.64
CA TRP A 134 5.22 -3.84 -2.08
C TRP A 134 6.51 -4.08 -2.88
N GLN A 135 7.16 -5.21 -2.64
CA GLN A 135 8.42 -5.59 -3.31
C GLN A 135 8.21 -6.49 -4.54
N GLY A 136 6.95 -6.84 -4.82
CA GLY A 136 6.60 -7.73 -5.92
C GLY A 136 6.81 -7.11 -7.31
N ARG A 137 6.94 -5.77 -7.39
CA ARG A 137 7.11 -5.01 -8.65
C ARG A 137 6.04 -5.35 -9.70
N LEU A 138 4.87 -5.73 -9.20
CA LEU A 138 3.73 -6.25 -9.95
C LEU A 138 2.46 -5.70 -9.33
N GLY A 139 1.54 -5.24 -10.16
CA GLY A 139 0.21 -4.83 -9.75
C GLY A 139 -0.86 -5.70 -10.40
N PHE A 140 -2.05 -5.65 -9.80
CA PHE A 140 -3.23 -6.37 -10.27
C PHE A 140 -4.30 -5.38 -10.69
N VAL A 141 -5.01 -5.70 -11.75
CA VAL A 141 -6.22 -4.98 -12.19
C VAL A 141 -7.40 -5.91 -12.00
N TYR A 142 -8.41 -5.47 -11.28
CA TYR A 142 -9.60 -6.24 -10.98
C TYR A 142 -10.82 -5.58 -11.59
N ASP A 143 -11.79 -6.41 -11.97
CA ASP A 143 -13.17 -5.93 -12.16
C ASP A 143 -13.75 -5.52 -10.80
N LYS A 144 -14.21 -4.28 -10.67
CA LYS A 144 -14.69 -3.72 -9.39
C LYS A 144 -15.87 -4.48 -8.80
N ARG A 145 -16.73 -5.08 -9.63
CA ARG A 145 -17.96 -5.75 -9.20
C ARG A 145 -17.70 -7.16 -8.70
N THR A 146 -16.80 -7.88 -9.37
CA THR A 146 -16.56 -9.31 -9.14
C THR A 146 -15.26 -9.60 -8.40
N PHE A 147 -14.33 -8.64 -8.36
CA PHE A 147 -12.94 -8.82 -7.92
C PHE A 147 -12.16 -9.86 -8.74
N ASN A 148 -12.64 -10.21 -9.93
CA ASN A 148 -11.89 -11.06 -10.84
C ASN A 148 -10.67 -10.30 -11.37
N VAL A 149 -9.50 -10.93 -11.30
CA VAL A 149 -8.26 -10.39 -11.89
C VAL A 149 -8.42 -10.35 -13.41
N LEU A 150 -8.41 -9.16 -13.97
CA LEU A 150 -8.48 -8.91 -15.41
C LEU A 150 -7.10 -9.01 -16.04
N CYS A 151 -6.09 -8.39 -15.42
CA CYS A 151 -4.72 -8.47 -15.86
C CYS A 151 -3.73 -8.15 -14.73
N LYS A 152 -2.45 -8.30 -15.04
CA LYS A 152 -1.34 -7.91 -14.18
C LYS A 152 -0.42 -6.99 -14.96
N PHE A 153 0.24 -6.08 -14.27
CA PHE A 153 1.21 -5.16 -14.85
C PHE A 153 2.47 -5.11 -13.99
N PHE A 154 3.56 -4.63 -14.56
CA PHE A 154 4.86 -4.54 -13.89
C PHE A 154 5.31 -3.08 -13.79
N TYR A 155 6.05 -2.77 -12.74
CA TYR A 155 6.68 -1.47 -12.52
C TYR A 155 8.08 -1.66 -11.94
N SER A 156 8.93 -0.63 -12.00
CA SER A 156 10.37 -0.76 -11.75
C SER A 156 10.81 -0.48 -10.30
N THR A 157 9.93 0.06 -9.46
CA THR A 157 10.22 0.43 -8.06
C THR A 157 9.43 -0.44 -7.07
N GLU A 158 9.57 -0.20 -5.77
CA GLU A 158 8.49 -0.58 -4.84
C GLU A 158 7.21 0.19 -5.18
N GLY A 159 6.05 -0.34 -4.77
CA GLY A 159 4.76 0.35 -4.87
C GLY A 159 4.16 0.51 -3.47
N TRP A 160 3.80 1.74 -3.10
CA TRP A 160 3.27 2.06 -1.77
C TRP A 160 1.83 2.58 -1.88
N GLY A 161 1.59 3.87 -2.13
CA GLY A 161 0.26 4.41 -2.39
C GLY A 161 -0.07 4.53 -3.88
N LEU A 162 -1.37 4.55 -4.20
CA LEU A 162 -1.88 4.73 -5.57
C LEU A 162 -3.17 5.55 -5.55
N THR A 163 -3.26 6.59 -6.37
CA THR A 163 -4.51 7.36 -6.62
C THR A 163 -4.54 7.80 -8.10
N HIS A 164 -5.42 8.71 -8.52
CA HIS A 164 -5.46 9.24 -9.89
C HIS A 164 -5.95 10.69 -10.01
N ASP A 165 -5.53 11.38 -11.07
CA ASP A 165 -5.99 12.73 -11.45
C ASP A 165 -6.99 12.70 -12.63
N ASP A 166 -7.67 11.57 -12.82
CA ASP A 166 -8.54 11.22 -13.97
C ASP A 166 -7.82 11.16 -15.33
N ARG A 167 -6.50 11.38 -15.38
CA ARG A 167 -5.69 11.32 -16.60
C ARG A 167 -4.56 10.31 -16.47
N HIS A 168 -4.03 10.14 -15.27
CA HIS A 168 -2.91 9.30 -14.90
C HIS A 168 -3.20 8.64 -13.57
N LEU A 169 -2.64 7.44 -13.39
CA LEU A 169 -2.45 6.90 -12.05
C LEU A 169 -1.24 7.59 -11.41
N ILE A 170 -1.29 7.84 -10.11
CA ILE A 170 -0.23 8.50 -9.36
C ILE A 170 0.23 7.54 -8.27
N MET A 171 1.51 7.19 -8.29
CA MET A 171 2.09 6.16 -7.42
C MET A 171 3.21 6.73 -6.57
N SER A 172 3.17 6.44 -5.26
CA SER A 172 4.29 6.64 -4.34
C SER A 172 5.06 5.33 -4.13
N ASN A 173 6.26 5.43 -3.57
CA ASN A 173 7.14 4.30 -3.32
C ASN A 173 7.98 4.43 -2.03
N GLY A 174 7.53 5.26 -1.09
CA GLY A 174 8.27 5.57 0.13
C GLY A 174 9.41 6.59 -0.03
N SER A 175 9.80 6.96 -1.26
CA SER A 175 10.72 8.09 -1.49
C SER A 175 9.96 9.43 -1.54
N SER A 176 10.66 10.51 -1.86
CA SER A 176 10.04 11.80 -2.18
C SER A 176 9.51 11.90 -3.61
N THR A 177 9.61 10.84 -4.42
CA THR A 177 9.19 10.89 -5.83
C THR A 177 7.79 10.30 -6.00
N LEU A 178 6.92 11.04 -6.67
CA LEU A 178 5.64 10.53 -7.17
C LEU A 178 5.75 10.26 -8.68
N SER A 179 5.26 9.11 -9.10
CA SER A 179 5.28 8.66 -10.50
C SER A 179 3.88 8.69 -11.08
N PHE A 180 3.73 9.34 -12.23
CA PHE A 180 2.49 9.37 -12.99
C PHE A 180 2.59 8.28 -14.06
N LEU A 181 1.62 7.38 -14.07
CA LEU A 181 1.54 6.24 -14.98
C LEU A 181 0.36 6.44 -15.93
N ASN A 182 0.54 6.07 -17.20
CA ASN A 182 -0.58 5.91 -18.11
C ASN A 182 -1.48 4.77 -17.59
N ALA A 183 -2.77 5.00 -17.44
CA ALA A 183 -3.68 4.03 -16.81
C ALA A 183 -3.95 2.77 -17.65
N GLU A 184 -3.67 2.80 -18.96
CA GLU A 184 -3.86 1.66 -19.85
C GLU A 184 -2.58 0.82 -20.00
N THR A 185 -1.44 1.48 -20.14
CA THR A 185 -0.14 0.80 -20.36
C THR A 185 0.67 0.59 -19.09
N PHE A 186 0.30 1.28 -18.00
CA PHE A 186 1.03 1.33 -16.72
C PHE A 186 2.47 1.87 -16.83
N GLN A 187 2.82 2.43 -17.99
CA GLN A 187 4.13 3.03 -18.21
C GLN A 187 4.19 4.41 -17.59
N ARG A 188 5.31 4.71 -16.96
CA ARG A 188 5.58 6.01 -16.35
C ARG A 188 5.71 7.09 -17.43
N VAL A 189 4.91 8.15 -17.31
CA VAL A 189 4.88 9.29 -18.24
C VAL A 189 5.44 10.57 -17.65
N LYS A 190 5.37 10.72 -16.32
CA LYS A 190 5.89 11.89 -15.59
C LYS A 190 6.37 11.47 -14.21
N GLN A 191 7.30 12.24 -13.64
CA GLN A 191 7.62 12.20 -12.22
C GLN A 191 7.70 13.60 -11.66
N ILE A 192 7.40 13.73 -10.38
CA ILE A 192 7.65 14.93 -9.58
C ILE A 192 8.39 14.53 -8.30
N GLN A 193 9.21 15.44 -7.78
CA GLN A 193 9.78 15.32 -6.44
C GLN A 193 8.97 16.18 -5.50
N VAL A 194 8.55 15.61 -4.38
CA VAL A 194 7.77 16.30 -3.36
C VAL A 194 8.71 17.05 -2.43
N HIS A 195 8.43 18.34 -2.25
CA HIS A 195 9.28 19.21 -1.46
C HIS A 195 8.48 20.30 -0.74
N ASP A 196 8.96 20.69 0.44
CA ASP A 196 8.53 21.91 1.13
C ASP A 196 9.75 22.83 1.23
N LYS A 197 9.71 23.97 0.52
CA LYS A 197 10.89 24.80 0.22
C LYS A 197 12.01 23.98 -0.45
N ASP A 198 13.19 23.95 0.16
CA ASP A 198 14.40 23.30 -0.34
C ASP A 198 14.56 21.86 0.20
N GLU A 199 13.60 21.37 0.99
CA GLU A 199 13.65 20.05 1.64
C GLU A 199 12.71 19.07 0.95
N PHE A 200 13.24 17.90 0.59
CA PHE A 200 12.43 16.82 0.02
C PHE A 200 11.67 16.05 1.10
N ILE A 201 10.39 15.77 0.84
CA ILE A 201 9.54 15.02 1.77
C ILE A 201 9.52 13.56 1.35
N ALA A 202 10.26 12.71 2.07
CA ALA A 202 10.28 11.27 1.88
C ALA A 202 9.18 10.56 2.67
N ASN A 203 9.15 9.22 2.62
CA ASN A 203 8.20 8.35 3.30
C ASN A 203 6.74 8.57 2.86
N LEU A 204 6.53 9.03 1.63
CA LEU A 204 5.19 9.16 1.05
C LEU A 204 4.59 7.77 0.89
N ASN A 205 3.46 7.55 1.55
CA ASN A 205 2.80 6.26 1.62
C ASN A 205 1.46 6.32 0.87
N GLU A 206 0.36 5.98 1.51
CA GLU A 206 -0.98 6.00 0.94
C GLU A 206 -1.34 7.39 0.39
N LEU A 207 -2.07 7.41 -0.73
CA LEU A 207 -2.35 8.61 -1.52
C LEU A 207 -3.84 8.73 -1.78
N GLU A 208 -4.34 9.97 -1.84
CA GLU A 208 -5.66 10.28 -2.38
C GLU A 208 -5.67 11.59 -3.17
N TYR A 209 -6.40 11.66 -4.28
CA TYR A 209 -6.52 12.88 -5.08
C TYR A 209 -7.77 13.66 -4.66
N VAL A 210 -7.57 14.84 -4.07
CA VAL A 210 -8.64 15.62 -3.43
C VAL A 210 -8.67 17.02 -4.00
N LYS A 211 -9.72 17.34 -4.76
CA LYS A 211 -9.98 18.67 -5.35
C LYS A 211 -8.75 19.30 -6.02
N GLY A 212 -8.00 18.51 -6.79
CA GLY A 212 -6.83 18.99 -7.54
C GLY A 212 -5.48 18.85 -6.84
N ASP A 213 -5.47 18.46 -5.56
CA ASP A 213 -4.23 18.22 -4.79
C ASP A 213 -4.04 16.72 -4.54
N ILE A 214 -2.79 16.27 -4.51
CA ILE A 214 -2.46 14.92 -4.03
C ILE A 214 -2.29 14.99 -2.51
N TYR A 215 -3.06 14.21 -1.78
CA TYR A 215 -2.89 13.99 -0.35
C TYR A 215 -2.02 12.76 -0.18
N ALA A 216 -1.03 12.82 0.71
CA ALA A 216 -0.18 11.66 1.00
C ALA A 216 0.05 11.51 2.49
N ASN A 217 -0.18 10.31 3.03
CA ASN A 217 0.32 9.96 4.35
C ASN A 217 1.85 10.00 4.35
N VAL A 218 2.45 10.56 5.39
CA VAL A 218 3.89 10.46 5.64
C VAL A 218 4.13 9.36 6.67
N TRP A 219 4.69 8.24 6.24
CA TRP A 219 4.81 7.03 7.06
C TRP A 219 5.61 7.27 8.34
N LEU A 220 5.18 6.63 9.44
CA LEU A 220 5.69 6.79 10.81
C LEU A 220 5.46 8.19 11.42
N THR A 221 4.55 8.98 10.85
CA THR A 221 4.11 10.26 11.41
C THR A 221 2.59 10.33 11.52
N HIS A 222 2.09 11.40 12.14
CA HIS A 222 0.66 11.72 12.18
C HIS A 222 0.27 12.74 11.10
N TYR A 223 1.10 12.94 10.08
CA TYR A 223 0.88 13.98 9.08
C TYR A 223 0.42 13.44 7.73
N ILE A 224 -0.45 14.22 7.10
CA ILE A 224 -0.74 14.15 5.66
C ILE A 224 -0.22 15.42 5.02
N VAL A 225 0.46 15.31 3.88
CA VAL A 225 0.86 16.45 3.06
C VAL A 225 -0.10 16.63 1.90
N ARG A 226 -0.45 17.88 1.60
CA ARG A 226 -1.17 18.29 0.39
C ARG A 226 -0.17 18.77 -0.64
N ILE A 227 -0.15 18.16 -1.82
CA ILE A 227 0.92 18.31 -2.80
C ILE A 227 0.31 18.79 -4.12
N SER A 228 0.92 19.81 -4.75
CA SER A 228 0.57 20.16 -6.13
C SER A 228 1.02 19.05 -7.10
N PRO A 229 0.12 18.47 -7.90
CA PRO A 229 0.49 17.46 -8.90
C PRO A 229 1.35 18.03 -10.03
N GLU A 230 1.31 19.35 -10.25
CA GLU A 230 2.11 20.04 -11.27
C GLU A 230 3.57 20.12 -10.87
N THR A 231 3.86 20.62 -9.66
CA THR A 231 5.20 21.02 -9.22
C THR A 231 5.83 20.08 -8.20
N GLY A 232 5.03 19.32 -7.43
CA GLY A 232 5.49 18.59 -6.25
C GLY A 232 5.64 19.45 -5.00
N GLN A 233 5.32 20.74 -5.06
CA GLN A 233 5.36 21.61 -3.90
C GLN A 233 4.27 21.22 -2.89
N VAL A 234 4.65 21.11 -1.62
CA VAL A 234 3.69 20.99 -0.51
C VAL A 234 2.94 22.31 -0.36
N LYS A 235 1.61 22.25 -0.46
CA LYS A 235 0.68 23.37 -0.27
C LYS A 235 0.21 23.49 1.17
N GLY A 236 0.26 22.40 1.93
CA GLY A 236 -0.11 22.39 3.33
C GLY A 236 0.15 21.05 4.01
N TRP A 237 0.21 21.11 5.34
CA TRP A 237 0.36 19.97 6.23
C TRP A 237 -0.92 19.80 7.03
N ILE A 238 -1.40 18.57 7.17
CA ILE A 238 -2.54 18.22 8.01
C ILE A 238 -2.00 17.44 9.20
N ASN A 239 -2.14 17.98 10.39
CA ASN A 239 -1.73 17.34 11.64
C ASN A 239 -2.87 16.50 12.20
N LEU A 240 -2.73 15.18 12.22
CA LEU A 240 -3.70 14.25 12.81
C LEU A 240 -3.20 13.65 14.13
N GLU A 241 -2.27 14.33 14.82
CA GLU A 241 -1.84 13.93 16.15
C GLU A 241 -3.04 13.86 17.11
N GLY A 242 -3.08 12.80 17.92
CA GLY A 242 -4.16 12.56 18.87
C GLY A 242 -5.47 12.04 18.27
N LEU A 243 -5.57 11.81 16.95
CA LEU A 243 -6.84 11.42 16.29
C LEU A 243 -7.48 10.15 16.87
N LEU A 244 -6.66 9.15 17.22
CA LEU A 244 -7.12 7.91 17.86
C LEU A 244 -7.50 8.06 19.34
N GLY A 245 -7.11 9.16 19.99
CA GLY A 245 -7.33 9.39 21.42
C GLY A 245 -6.91 8.20 22.31
N GLU A 246 -7.75 7.87 23.29
CA GLU A 246 -7.54 6.75 24.22
C GLU A 246 -7.66 5.36 23.57
N GLU A 247 -8.40 5.23 22.45
CA GLU A 247 -8.51 3.96 21.72
C GLU A 247 -7.15 3.53 21.14
N GLY A 248 -6.29 4.50 20.79
CA GLY A 248 -4.90 4.23 20.38
C GLY A 248 -3.97 3.80 21.52
N ALA A 249 -4.32 4.11 22.78
CA ALA A 249 -3.50 3.76 23.94
C ALA A 249 -3.72 2.31 24.44
N THR A 250 -4.82 1.69 24.03
CA THR A 250 -5.26 0.36 24.50
C THR A 250 -5.18 -0.73 23.43
N SER A 251 -4.92 -0.36 22.16
CA SER A 251 -4.98 -1.26 21.02
C SER A 251 -3.58 -1.64 20.49
N SER A 252 -3.50 -2.77 19.78
CA SER A 252 -2.37 -3.12 18.90
C SER A 252 -2.31 -2.26 17.63
N ALA A 253 -2.91 -1.06 17.67
CA ALA A 253 -3.02 -0.16 16.55
C ALA A 253 -1.62 0.22 16.05
N GLY A 254 -1.46 0.11 14.74
CA GLY A 254 -0.28 0.60 14.03
C GLY A 254 -0.39 2.09 13.74
N VAL A 255 0.25 2.49 12.65
CA VAL A 255 0.37 3.90 12.25
C VAL A 255 -0.80 4.37 11.38
N LEU A 256 -1.01 5.69 11.36
CA LEU A 256 -1.87 6.38 10.41
C LEU A 256 -1.53 5.96 8.97
N ASN A 257 -2.52 5.50 8.21
CA ASN A 257 -2.39 5.14 6.79
C ASN A 257 -3.78 4.82 6.20
N GLY A 258 -4.13 5.45 5.07
CA GLY A 258 -5.43 5.30 4.41
C GLY A 258 -6.20 6.63 4.42
N ILE A 259 -6.44 7.16 3.23
CA ILE A 259 -7.16 8.40 2.96
C ILE A 259 -8.18 8.08 1.87
N ALA A 260 -9.43 8.48 2.05
CA ALA A 260 -10.46 8.32 1.04
C ALA A 260 -11.30 9.59 0.93
N TYR A 261 -11.76 9.91 -0.26
CA TYR A 261 -12.55 11.10 -0.51
C TYR A 261 -13.88 10.83 -1.21
N ASP A 262 -14.95 11.42 -0.69
CA ASP A 262 -16.26 11.45 -1.34
C ASP A 262 -16.46 12.80 -2.02
N ASP A 263 -16.18 12.88 -3.31
CA ASP A 263 -16.36 14.12 -4.09
C ASP A 263 -17.81 14.65 -4.07
N LYS A 264 -18.81 13.77 -3.94
CA LYS A 264 -20.23 14.17 -4.05
C LYS A 264 -20.71 14.90 -2.81
N GLN A 265 -20.23 14.50 -1.63
CA GLN A 265 -20.61 15.09 -0.35
C GLN A 265 -19.46 15.86 0.31
N GLU A 266 -18.31 15.93 -0.36
CA GLU A 266 -17.08 16.55 0.08
C GLU A 266 -16.54 16.02 1.42
N ARG A 267 -16.67 14.71 1.65
CA ARG A 267 -16.25 14.05 2.91
C ARG A 267 -14.85 13.48 2.78
N LEU A 268 -14.00 13.77 3.76
CA LEU A 268 -12.64 13.23 3.85
C LEU A 268 -12.59 12.18 4.95
N PHE A 269 -12.17 10.96 4.59
CA PHE A 269 -12.04 9.84 5.51
C PHE A 269 -10.57 9.49 5.73
N VAL A 270 -10.23 9.17 6.97
CA VAL A 270 -8.90 8.72 7.36
C VAL A 270 -8.97 7.56 8.35
N THR A 271 -8.03 6.64 8.24
CA THR A 271 -7.88 5.48 9.15
C THR A 271 -6.39 5.16 9.36
N GLY A 272 -6.10 3.99 9.92
CA GLY A 272 -4.75 3.49 10.03
C GLY A 272 -4.68 1.99 10.10
N LYS A 273 -3.44 1.50 10.10
CA LYS A 273 -3.14 0.07 10.15
C LYS A 273 -3.56 -0.48 11.50
N TYR A 274 -4.45 -1.46 11.53
CA TYR A 274 -5.04 -2.05 12.74
C TYR A 274 -5.83 -1.05 13.59
N TRP A 275 -6.27 0.07 13.02
CA TRP A 275 -7.11 1.01 13.76
C TRP A 275 -8.52 0.42 13.90
N PRO A 276 -9.15 0.49 15.08
CA PRO A 276 -10.53 0.04 15.27
C PRO A 276 -11.57 1.02 14.69
N ARG A 277 -11.11 2.17 14.17
CA ARG A 277 -11.94 3.27 13.70
C ARG A 277 -11.45 3.86 12.40
N LEU A 278 -12.41 4.28 11.60
CA LEU A 278 -12.26 5.21 10.50
C LEU A 278 -12.97 6.52 10.86
N PHE A 279 -12.34 7.65 10.55
CA PHE A 279 -12.84 8.97 10.90
C PHE A 279 -13.19 9.77 9.66
N GLU A 280 -14.37 10.36 9.64
CA GLU A 280 -14.68 11.47 8.74
C GLU A 280 -14.22 12.76 9.40
N ILE A 281 -13.38 13.52 8.71
CA ILE A 281 -12.77 14.73 9.24
C ILE A 281 -13.04 15.93 8.33
N LYS A 282 -13.07 17.11 8.95
CA LYS A 282 -13.00 18.40 8.27
C LYS A 282 -11.69 19.07 8.63
N LEU A 283 -11.02 19.66 7.64
CA LEU A 283 -9.79 20.42 7.87
C LEU A 283 -10.10 21.80 8.42
N ILE A 284 -9.37 22.20 9.46
CA ILE A 284 -9.44 23.54 10.06
C ILE A 284 -8.06 24.17 9.92
N GLU A 285 -7.97 25.27 9.18
CA GLU A 285 -6.71 26.03 9.06
C GLU A 285 -6.35 26.64 10.43
N ARG A 286 -5.09 26.50 10.85
CA ARG A 286 -4.57 27.08 12.09
C ARG A 286 -4.31 28.58 12.00
#